data_AF-A0A915V487-F1
#
_entry.id   AF-A0A915V487-F1
#
_cell.length_a   1.000
_cell.length_b   1.000
_cell.length_c   1.000
_cell.angle_alpha   90.00
_cell.angle_beta   90.00
_cell.angle_gamma   90.00
#
_symmetry.space_group_name_H-M   'P 1'
#
loop_
_entity.id
_entity.type
_entity.pdbx_description
1 polymer ?
#
loop_
_entity_poly.entity_id
_entity_poly.type
_entity_poly.pdbx_seq_one_letter_code
_entity_poly.pdbx_strand_id
1 'polypeptide(L)' 'MRYVAYNILGFPDLHFELHETIAQGNRVVMVWTARGTHQGRVMNIPPTGARVEVKGISVITVEAGKIVHSLRV' A
#
# COMPACT_ATOMS: atom_id res chain seq x y z
N MET A 1 -14.97 -2.35 -3.23
CA MET A 1 -13.57 -2.61 -3.68
C MET A 1 -13.19 -1.67 -4.83
N ARG A 2 -12.96 -0.37 -4.59
CA ARG A 2 -12.62 0.62 -5.64
C ARG A 2 -11.26 1.31 -5.45
N TYR A 3 -10.59 1.04 -4.32
CA TYR A 3 -9.37 1.74 -3.89
C TYR A 3 -8.06 1.13 -4.43
N VAL A 4 -8.01 -0.21 -4.58
CA VAL A 4 -6.81 -0.91 -5.07
C VAL A 4 -6.51 -0.55 -6.52
N ALA A 5 -7.54 -0.45 -7.36
CA ALA A 5 -7.39 -0.11 -8.78
C ALA A 5 -6.84 1.31 -9.01
N TYR A 6 -7.13 2.25 -8.10
CA TYR A 6 -6.70 3.65 -8.24
C TYR A 6 -5.18 3.80 -8.12
N ASN A 7 -4.57 3.06 -7.21
CA ASN A 7 -3.11 3.08 -7.00
C ASN A 7 -2.37 2.46 -8.21
N ILE A 8 -2.90 1.37 -8.76
CA ILE A 8 -2.29 0.66 -9.91
C ILE A 8 -2.39 1.52 -11.18
N LEU A 9 -3.48 2.26 -11.37
CA LEU A 9 -3.65 3.12 -12.55
C LEU A 9 -2.77 4.38 -12.50
N GLY A 10 -2.51 4.94 -11.32
CA GLY A 10 -1.65 6.12 -11.16
C GLY A 10 -0.15 5.81 -11.16
N PHE A 11 0.22 4.65 -10.61
CA PHE A 11 1.59 4.17 -10.44
C PHE A 11 1.66 2.72 -10.93
N PRO A 12 1.72 2.49 -12.25
CA PRO A 12 1.75 1.14 -12.81
C PRO A 12 3.05 0.38 -12.45
N ASP A 13 4.10 1.10 -12.07
CA ASP A 13 5.37 0.60 -11.58
C ASP A 13 5.48 0.60 -10.05
N LEU A 14 4.34 0.67 -9.33
CA LEU A 14 4.31 0.67 -7.87
C LEU A 14 4.92 -0.61 -7.29
N HIS A 15 5.97 -0.44 -6.50
CA HIS A 15 6.66 -1.51 -5.79
C HIS A 15 6.61 -1.27 -4.28
N PHE A 16 6.25 -2.30 -3.52
CA PHE A 16 6.29 -2.29 -2.06
C PHE A 16 7.50 -3.07 -1.57
N GLU A 17 8.29 -2.43 -0.70
CA GLU A 17 9.36 -3.06 0.06
C GLU A 17 8.87 -3.20 1.51
N LEU A 18 8.85 -4.43 2.02
CA LEU A 18 8.58 -4.72 3.43
C LEU A 18 9.89 -4.68 4.21
N HIS A 19 9.95 -3.83 5.23
CA HIS A 19 11.11 -3.72 6.11
C HIS A 19 10.99 -4.63 7.32
N GLU A 20 9.78 -4.70 7.87
CA GLU A 20 9.51 -5.46 9.07
C GLU A 20 8.12 -6.07 9.04
N THR A 21 7.99 -7.27 9.57
CA THR A 21 6.72 -7.93 9.78
C THR A 21 6.72 -8.62 11.14
N ILE A 22 5.79 -8.19 12.00
CA ILE A 22 5.62 -8.72 13.35
C ILE A 22 4.25 -9.38 13.41
N ALA A 23 4.21 -10.67 13.73
CA ALA A 23 2.96 -11.41 13.89
C ALA A 23 2.78 -11.81 15.36
N GLN A 24 1.60 -11.54 15.91
CA GLN A 24 1.20 -11.97 17.25
C GLN A 24 -0.28 -12.37 17.26
N GLY A 25 -0.55 -13.64 17.54
CA GLY A 25 -1.90 -14.19 17.48
C GLY A 25 -2.51 -14.00 16.09
N ASN A 26 -3.68 -13.36 16.03
CA ASN A 26 -4.37 -13.04 14.77
C ASN A 26 -4.01 -11.66 14.21
N ARG A 27 -3.04 -10.94 14.80
CA ARG A 27 -2.62 -9.61 14.32
C ARG A 27 -1.26 -9.65 13.65
N VAL A 28 -1.11 -8.88 12.57
CA VAL A 28 0.15 -8.68 11.87
C VAL A 28 0.40 -7.19 11.68
N VAL A 29 1.58 -6.73 12.07
CA VAL A 29 2.09 -5.38 11.81
C VAL A 29 3.12 -5.46 10.69
N MET A 30 3.02 -4.58 9.71
CA MET A 30 3.95 -4.47 8.59
C MET A 30 4.46 -3.04 8.50
N VAL A 31 5.78 -2.87 8.44
CA VAL A 31 6.45 -1.59 8.14
C VAL A 31 6.94 -1.67 6.70
N TRP A 32 6.61 -0.69 5.87
CA TRP A 32 6.88 -0.76 4.43
C TRP A 32 7.20 0.60 3.81
N THR A 33 7.86 0.54 2.66
CA THR A 33 8.00 1.67 1.72
C THR A 33 7.40 1.30 0.38
N ALA A 34 6.55 2.16 -0.17
CA ALA A 34 6.04 2.07 -1.53
C ALA A 34 6.78 3.08 -2.42
N ARG A 35 7.18 2.66 -3.62
CA ARG A 35 7.83 3.52 -4.62
C ARG A 35 7.19 3.34 -5.98
N GLY A 36 7.08 4.41 -6.74
CA GLY A 36 6.57 4.36 -8.11
C GLY A 36 6.75 5.69 -8.83
N THR A 37 6.40 5.71 -10.11
CA THR A 37 6.41 6.89 -10.96
C THR A 37 4.98 7.31 -11.25
N HIS A 38 4.69 8.60 -11.14
CA HIS A 38 3.36 9.13 -11.41
C HIS A 38 3.08 9.16 -12.93
N GLN A 39 2.54 8.05 -13.45
CA GLN A 39 2.33 7.80 -14.89
C GLN A 39 0.85 7.85 -15.30
N GLY A 40 -0.08 7.74 -14.36
CA GLY A 40 -1.51 7.91 -14.60
C GLY A 40 -2.12 8.99 -13.72
N ARG A 41 -3.36 9.38 -14.00
CA ARG A 41 -4.04 10.45 -13.25
C ARG A 41 -4.35 10.01 -11.81
N VAL A 42 -3.81 10.74 -10.84
CA VAL A 42 -4.06 10.52 -9.41
C VAL A 42 -4.93 11.65 -8.84
N MET A 43 -6.07 11.30 -8.26
CA MET A 43 -7.21 12.15 -7.91
C MET A 43 -7.65 13.05 -9.07
N ASN A 44 -7.04 14.22 -9.23
CA ASN A 44 -7.25 15.13 -10.36
C ASN A 44 -5.93 15.68 -10.94
N ILE A 45 -4.80 15.11 -10.51
CA ILE A 45 -3.47 15.53 -10.92
C ILE A 45 -3.09 14.72 -12.19
N PRO A 46 -2.77 15.39 -13.32
CA PRO A 46 -2.24 14.73 -14.51
C PRO A 46 -0.91 14.04 -14.20
N PRO A 47 -0.52 13.00 -14.96
CA PRO A 47 0.76 12.32 -14.76
C PRO A 47 1.92 13.31 -14.88
N THR A 48 2.76 13.37 -13.85
CA THR A 48 3.87 14.33 -13.78
C THR A 48 5.22 13.71 -14.13
N GLY A 49 5.31 12.37 -14.20
CA GLY A 49 6.58 11.65 -14.36
C GLY A 49 7.47 11.69 -13.12
N ALA A 50 7.04 12.30 -12.02
CA ALA A 50 7.80 12.36 -10.79
C ALA A 50 7.88 10.98 -10.12
N ARG A 51 9.05 10.68 -9.53
CA ARG A 51 9.20 9.54 -8.62
C ARG A 51 8.62 9.90 -7.27
N VAL A 52 7.85 8.98 -6.70
CA VAL A 52 7.20 9.13 -5.40
C VAL A 52 7.67 8.00 -4.49
N GLU A 53 7.89 8.34 -3.22
CA GLU A 53 8.14 7.39 -2.14
C GLU A 53 7.17 7.66 -0.99
N VAL A 54 6.53 6.61 -0.48
CA VAL A 54 5.65 6.67 0.68
C VAL A 54 6.09 5.62 1.68
N LYS A 55 6.28 6.02 2.93
CA LYS A 55 6.53 5.11 4.05
C LYS A 55 5.23 4.93 4.81
N GLY A 56 4.96 3.71 5.25
CA GLY A 56 3.72 3.43 5.97
C GLY A 56 3.85 2.25 6.92
N ILE A 57 2.88 2.19 7.82
CA ILE A 57 2.68 1.06 8.72
C ILE A 57 1.28 0.52 8.49
N SER A 58 1.13 -0.80 8.50
CA SER A 58 -0.17 -1.46 8.40
C SER A 58 -0.33 -2.48 9.50
N VAL A 59 -1.46 -2.40 10.21
CA VAL A 59 -1.87 -3.40 11.18
C VAL A 59 -3.08 -4.12 10.61
N ILE A 60 -2.97 -5.43 10.44
CA ILE A 60 -4.05 -6.27 9.94
C ILE A 60 -4.46 -7.31 10.97
N THR A 61 -5.74 -7.68 10.97
CA THR A 61 -6.25 -8.85 11.72
C THR A 61 -6.64 -9.92 10.72
N VAL A 62 -6.21 -11.16 10.96
CA VAL A 62 -6.38 -12.31 10.08
C VAL A 62 -7.16 -13.41 10.80
N GLU A 63 -8.31 -13.79 10.26
CA GLU A 63 -9.14 -14.88 10.78
C GLU A 63 -9.48 -15.86 9.66
N ALA A 64 -9.39 -17.16 9.94
CA ALA A 64 -9.59 -18.23 8.93
C ALA A 64 -8.81 -17.99 7.62
N GLY A 65 -7.56 -17.49 7.73
CA GLY A 65 -6.69 -17.19 6.60
C GLY A 65 -7.07 -15.94 5.79
N LYS A 66 -8.03 -15.12 6.24
CA LYS A 66 -8.49 -13.92 5.56
C LYS A 66 -8.26 -12.67 6.39
N ILE A 67 -7.91 -11.56 5.74
CA ILE A 67 -7.84 -10.26 6.39
C ILE A 67 -9.26 -9.78 6.71
N VAL A 68 -9.58 -9.66 7.99
CA VAL A 68 -10.90 -9.20 8.48
C VAL A 68 -10.89 -7.74 8.95
N HIS A 69 -9.72 -7.20 9.31
CA HIS A 69 -9.54 -5.80 9.67
C HIS A 69 -8.20 -5.27 9.17
N SER A 70 -8.14 -3.99 8.80
CA SER A 70 -6.92 -3.32 8.35
C SER A 70 -6.94 -1.85 8.78
N LEU A 71 -5.93 -1.46 9.54
CA LEU A 71 -5.59 -0.08 9.87
C LEU A 71 -4.27 0.27 9.16
N ARG A 72 -4.22 1.46 8.56
CA ARG A 72 -3.00 2.00 7.92
C ARG A 72 -2.71 3.36 8.55
N VAL A 73 -1.46 3.61 8.88
CA VAL A 73 -0.95 4.87 9.43
C VAL A 73 0.08 5.45 8.46
#